data_AF-W1XTS0-F1
#
_entry.id   AF-W1XTS0-F1
#
_cell.length_a   1.000
_cell.length_b   1.000
_cell.length_c   1.000
_cell.angle_alpha   90.00
_cell.angle_beta   90.00
_cell.angle_gamma   90.00
#
_symmetry.space_group_name_H-M   'P 1'
#
loop_
_entity.id
_entity.type
_entity.pdbx_description
1 polymer ?
#
loop_
_entity_poly.entity_id
_entity_poly.type
_entity_poly.pdbx_seq_one_letter_code
_entity_poly.pdbx_strand_id
1 'polypeptide(L)' 'SNSGKWQQNSAGKWYYVDSNGNAAKNKWFFVQGDGTMATGWVSFGGSWYYLNDDGTMATEWLNNGGKWYYCLCL' A
#
# COMPACT_ATOMS: atom_id res chain seq x y z
N SER A 1 13.08 -12.59 -1.33
CA SER A 1 11.86 -12.39 -0.53
C SER A 1 12.03 -11.13 0.30
N ASN A 2 11.71 -9.97 -0.29
CA ASN A 2 11.80 -8.64 0.35
C ASN A 2 10.41 -8.18 0.84
N SER A 3 9.72 -9.05 1.57
CA SER A 3 8.43 -8.74 2.18
C SER A 3 8.67 -8.08 3.54
N GLY A 4 8.53 -6.76 3.60
CA GLY A 4 8.38 -6.05 4.87
C GLY A 4 7.12 -6.49 5.60
N LYS A 5 6.95 -6.02 6.83
CA LYS A 5 5.84 -6.40 7.72
C LYS A 5 5.17 -5.19 8.34
N TRP A 6 3.90 -5.36 8.66
CA TRP A 6 3.15 -4.38 9.43
C TRP A 6 3.42 -4.51 10.92
N GLN A 7 3.58 -3.38 11.59
CA GLN A 7 3.68 -3.28 13.05
C GLN A 7 2.74 -2.20 13.55
N GLN A 8 2.03 -2.49 14.64
CA GLN A 8 1.16 -1.54 15.32
C GLN A 8 1.89 -0.97 16.54
N ASN A 9 1.84 0.34 16.75
CA ASN A 9 2.35 0.95 17.98
C ASN A 9 1.29 0.88 19.10
N SER A 10 1.70 1.27 20.31
CA SER A 10 0.83 1.35 21.50
C SER A 10 -0.34 2.34 21.37
N ALA A 11 -0.31 3.25 20.39
CA ALA A 11 -1.39 4.18 20.08
C ALA A 11 -2.37 3.63 19.01
N GLY A 12 -2.21 2.37 18.60
CA GLY A 12 -3.06 1.73 17.60
C GLY A 12 -2.73 2.06 16.15
N LYS A 13 -1.68 2.88 15.90
CA LYS A 13 -1.25 3.29 14.57
C LYS A 13 -0.35 2.22 13.93
N TRP A 14 -0.62 1.92 12.66
CA TRP A 14 0.12 0.94 11.87
C TRP A 14 1.27 1.58 11.07
N TYR A 15 2.38 0.85 10.98
CA TYR A 15 3.58 1.21 10.21
C TYR A 15 4.10 -0.01 9.45
N TYR A 16 4.55 0.21 8.22
CA TYR A 16 5.22 -0.82 7.45
C TYR A 16 6.73 -0.69 7.61
N VAL A 17 7.35 -1.77 8.09
CA VAL A 17 8.80 -1.86 8.25
C VAL A 17 9.38 -2.85 7.24
N ASP A 18 10.56 -2.55 6.73
CA ASP A 18 11.35 -3.50 5.94
C ASP A 18 11.80 -4.69 6.80
N SER A 19 12.47 -5.65 6.16
CA SER A 19 12.97 -6.86 6.83
C SER A 19 13.97 -6.57 7.97
N ASN A 20 14.52 -5.35 8.03
CA ASN A 20 15.45 -4.88 9.06
C ASN A 20 14.74 -4.04 10.15
N GLY A 21 13.42 -3.86 10.08
CA GLY A 21 12.66 -3.07 11.04
C GLY A 21 12.70 -1.57 10.79
N ASN A 22 13.27 -1.11 9.67
CA ASN A 22 13.26 0.30 9.31
C ASN A 22 11.96 0.64 8.59
N ALA A 23 11.45 1.86 8.77
CA ALA A 23 10.33 2.33 7.97
C ALA A 23 10.67 2.21 6.47
N ALA A 24 9.79 1.59 5.69
CA ALA A 24 10.05 1.43 4.27
C ALA A 24 10.06 2.80 3.58
N LYS A 25 11.26 3.25 3.20
CA LYS A 25 11.43 4.48 2.42
C LYS A 25 10.96 4.25 0.98
N ASN A 26 10.31 5.26 0.40
CA ASN A 26 9.78 5.27 -0.98
C ASN A 26 8.61 4.32 -1.27
N LYS A 27 7.84 3.88 -0.26
CA LYS A 27 6.58 3.16 -0.47
C LYS A 27 5.41 4.03 -0.01
N TRP A 28 4.42 4.20 -0.89
CA TRP A 28 3.16 4.85 -0.56
C TRP A 28 2.17 3.82 -0.04
N PHE A 29 1.45 4.18 1.01
CA PHE A 29 0.44 3.35 1.66
C PHE A 29 -0.82 4.19 1.85
N PHE A 30 -1.98 3.55 1.73
CA PHE A 30 -3.25 4.19 2.04
C PHE A 30 -3.79 3.67 3.37
N VAL A 31 -4.05 4.58 4.31
CA VAL A 31 -4.64 4.27 5.62
C VAL A 31 -6.07 4.79 5.62
N GLN A 32 -7.01 3.93 5.94
CA GLN A 32 -8.43 4.24 6.02
C GLN A 32 -8.74 5.10 7.24
N GLY A 33 -9.94 5.69 7.29
CA GLY A 33 -10.35 6.57 8.39
C GLY A 33 -10.39 5.90 9.77
N ASP A 34 -10.47 4.57 9.81
CA ASP A 34 -10.42 3.74 11.02
C ASP A 34 -8.99 3.36 11.45
N GLY A 35 -7.97 3.83 10.73
CA GLY A 35 -6.56 3.54 10.99
C GLY A 35 -6.09 2.20 10.43
N THR A 36 -6.94 1.44 9.74
CA THR A 36 -6.56 0.20 9.07
C THR A 36 -5.88 0.48 7.73
N MET A 37 -5.00 -0.44 7.31
CA MET A 37 -4.39 -0.39 5.99
C MET A 37 -5.44 -0.75 4.92
N ALA A 38 -5.46 -0.01 3.80
CA ALA A 38 -6.20 -0.41 2.62
C ALA A 38 -5.37 -1.35 1.72
N THR A 39 -6.05 -2.34 1.13
CA THR A 39 -5.53 -3.18 0.05
C THR A 39 -6.52 -3.16 -1.11
N GLY A 40 -6.06 -3.52 -2.32
CA GLY A 40 -6.86 -3.50 -3.53
C GLY A 40 -7.13 -2.09 -4.07
N TRP A 41 -8.23 -1.93 -4.78
CA TRP A 41 -8.59 -0.66 -5.43
C TRP A 41 -9.13 0.36 -4.43
N VAL A 42 -8.55 1.55 -4.44
CA VAL A 42 -8.97 2.71 -3.64
C VAL A 42 -9.24 3.88 -4.58
N SER A 43 -10.40 4.53 -4.39
CA SER A 43 -10.71 5.79 -5.06
C SER A 43 -10.43 6.95 -4.10
N PHE A 44 -9.58 7.87 -4.50
CA PHE A 44 -9.26 9.07 -3.73
C PHE A 44 -9.15 10.28 -4.66
N GLY A 45 -9.88 11.35 -4.36
CA GLY A 45 -9.83 12.60 -5.15
C GLY A 45 -10.26 12.46 -6.61
N GLY A 46 -11.05 11.43 -6.96
CA GLY A 46 -11.47 11.15 -8.34
C GLY A 46 -10.49 10.27 -9.13
N SER A 47 -9.34 9.92 -8.55
CA SER A 47 -8.36 8.99 -9.12
C SER A 47 -8.48 7.60 -8.47
N TRP A 48 -8.10 6.57 -9.23
CA TRP A 48 -8.04 5.19 -8.74
C TRP A 48 -6.59 4.78 -8.51
N TYR A 49 -6.34 4.26 -7.32
CA TYR A 49 -5.06 3.72 -6.88
C TYR A 49 -5.23 2.25 -6.56
N TYR A 50 -4.20 1.46 -6.84
CA TYR A 50 -4.18 0.06 -6.45
C TYR A 50 -3.13 -0.16 -5.38
N LEU A 51 -3.54 -0.77 -4.28
CA LEU A 51 -2.69 -1.17 -3.17
C LEU A 51 -2.50 -2.69 -3.27
N ASN A 52 -1.25 -3.14 -3.32
CA ASN A 52 -0.89 -4.55 -3.30
C ASN A 52 -1.35 -5.22 -1.99
N ASP A 53 -1.29 -6.56 -1.92
CA ASP A 53 -1.66 -7.31 -0.73
C ASP A 53 -0.81 -6.95 0.50
N ASP A 54 0.40 -6.44 0.29
CA ASP A 54 1.27 -5.92 1.34
C ASP A 54 0.98 -4.45 1.72
N GLY A 55 -0.03 -3.84 1.11
CA GLY A 55 -0.48 -2.45 1.30
C GLY A 55 0.28 -1.41 0.49
N THR A 56 1.29 -1.81 -0.27
CA THR A 56 2.09 -0.86 -1.05
C THR A 56 1.33 -0.43 -2.29
N MET A 57 1.34 0.86 -2.58
CA MET A 57 0.73 1.38 -3.80
C MET A 57 1.51 0.91 -5.03
N ALA A 58 0.81 0.30 -5.99
CA ALA A 58 1.37 -0.03 -7.29
C ALA A 58 1.59 1.26 -8.10
N THR A 59 2.78 1.39 -8.67
CA THR A 59 3.21 2.56 -9.46
C THR A 59 3.48 2.21 -10.93
N GLU A 60 3.13 0.98 -11.35
CA GLU A 60 3.40 0.45 -12.69
C GLU A 60 2.17 -0.30 -13.24
N TRP A 61 2.37 -1.08 -14.30
CA TRP A 61 1.36 -1.93 -14.90
C TRP A 61 0.93 -3.05 -13.94
N LEU A 62 -0.34 -3.06 -13.57
CA LEU A 62 -0.99 -4.12 -12.82
C LEU A 62 -1.73 -5.06 -13.78
N ASN A 63 -1.39 -6.35 -13.78
CA ASN A 63 -2.24 -7.37 -14.38
C ASN A 63 -3.23 -7.89 -13.33
N ASN A 64 -4.52 -7.63 -13.51
CA ASN A 64 -5.57 -8.15 -12.67
C ASN A 64 -6.56 -8.96 -13.53
N GLY A 65 -6.49 -10.29 -13.41
CA GLY A 65 -7.39 -11.21 -14.11
C GLY A 65 -7.28 -11.16 -15.64
N GLY A 66 -6.08 -10.89 -16.18
CA GLY A 66 -5.84 -10.77 -17.62
C GLY A 66 -6.09 -9.37 -18.19
N LYS A 67 -6.50 -8.41 -17.35
CA LYS A 67 -6.62 -6.98 -17.73
C LYS A 67 -5.44 -6.20 -17.18
N TRP A 68 -4.86 -5.34 -18.00
CA TRP A 68 -3.75 -4.47 -17.63
C TRP A 68 -4.25 -3.08 -17.25
N TYR A 69 -3.82 -2.59 -16.10
CA TYR A 69 -4.11 -1.25 -15.60
C TYR A 69 -2.81 -0.51 -15.38
N TYR A 70 -2.72 0.72 -15.87
CA TYR A 70 -1.57 1.58 -15.57
C TYR A 70 -1.86 2.37 -14.30
N CYS A 71 -1.22 1.99 -13.20
CA CYS A 71 -1.35 2.66 -11.92
C CYS A 71 -0.30 3.78 -11.84
N LEU A 72 -0.71 5.02 -12.12
CA LEU A 72 0.18 6.17 -12.01
C LEU A 72 0.07 6.80 -10.61
N CYS A 73 1.21 6.94 -9.94
CA CYS A 73 1.36 7.84 -8.79
C CYS A 73 1.66 9.25 -9.33
N LEU A 74 0.70 10.17 -9.26
CA LEU A 74 0.89 11.61 -9.50
C LEU A 74 1.17 12.33 -8.19
#